data_AF-A0AAD8YIR0-F1
#
_entry.id   AF-A0AAD8YIR0-F1
#
_cell.length_a   1.000
_cell.length_b   1.000
_cell.length_c   1.000
_cell.angle_alpha   90.00
_cell.angle_beta   90.00
_cell.angle_gamma   90.00
#
_symmetry.space_group_name_H-M   'P 1'
#
loop_
_entity.id
_entity.type
_entity.pdbx_description
1 polymer ?
#
loop_
_entity_poly.entity_id
_entity_poly.type
_entity_poly.pdbx_seq_one_letter_code
_entity_poly.pdbx_strand_id
1 'polypeptide(L)'
;MEGDIPTLSLTNFFVMGIKIGWPYPTVMSPQRQMAFHLIKALNSSKHVVLESPTGTGKSAAILCSVLAWQRHHWKKSGEKKEKVKIIYCSRTHSQVAQMVTSLKQTPYRPRMAILGSRERLCIHKSIKPRGGGSGEEVKGINVNNECRMRVRNTEKSRKHQLTNPTSHGPYEDDDPPDGPGDGDMGQSQQQQGEDGVVEGGESEENSFLSRQKTCPHYRQLSTSRVANLVHSAFVPNNGVDCCSIGGKESKFGAHDIEDLVQFGVDPNIQRGIALYRKEPTDSLGLSLKKGAGNRRGCFINKVKEDTPAAMNGSLQVEDRIVHPAHVSTMIKGLTKDPVVLDVTRGGSGSLSSRGGDGNYSSHAACPYYITQLLAKDAEIVFAPYNYVLDPGIREAMGIELANTVVVLDEAHNVETVLRDAGSGRFGEIELCDLIVMLNNYAIIEKSTANMLELEDGNVGESETAHLCEVAHTLLLFVEKIVNKLRDDKKYFETNPGKKGAAQILLNAKSFTSQMTQNLTSHLRALQGTGAWARPLDVAHFSISWD
;
A
#
# COMPACT_ATOMS: atom_id res chain seq x y z
N MET A 1 -16.61 16.55 24.49
CA MET A 1 -16.11 15.16 24.48
C MET A 1 -14.90 15.13 23.57
N GLU A 2 -13.72 14.67 24.03
CA GLU A 2 -12.52 14.61 23.18
C GLU A 2 -11.94 13.19 23.26
N GLY A 3 -12.12 12.47 22.16
CA GLY A 3 -12.22 11.03 22.02
C GLY A 3 -13.42 10.75 21.10
N ASP A 4 -13.24 9.92 20.07
CA ASP A 4 -14.27 9.66 19.05
C ASP A 4 -15.39 8.75 19.59
N ILE A 5 -15.22 8.22 20.81
CA ILE A 5 -16.17 7.33 21.50
C ILE A 5 -16.61 7.95 22.84
N PRO A 6 -17.84 8.48 22.94
CA PRO A 6 -18.41 9.10 24.15
C PRO A 6 -18.56 8.16 25.37
N THR A 7 -18.64 6.85 25.14
CA THR A 7 -19.11 5.84 26.10
C THR A 7 -17.99 5.04 26.78
N LEU A 8 -16.73 5.44 26.60
CA LEU A 8 -15.62 4.89 27.39
C LEU A 8 -15.47 5.73 28.66
N SER A 9 -15.53 5.09 29.83
CA SER A 9 -15.12 5.70 31.09
C SER A 9 -13.61 5.91 31.02
N LEU A 10 -13.21 7.08 30.54
CA LEU A 10 -11.81 7.41 30.28
C LEU A 10 -11.34 8.42 31.30
N THR A 11 -10.12 8.23 31.75
CA THR A 11 -9.37 9.32 32.33
C THR A 11 -9.07 10.34 31.23
N ASN A 12 -9.15 11.61 31.60
CA ASN A 12 -8.84 12.71 30.70
C ASN A 12 -7.88 13.62 31.44
N PHE A 13 -6.96 14.24 30.70
CA PHE A 13 -6.13 15.30 31.25
C PHE A 13 -6.03 16.45 30.27
N PHE A 14 -5.73 17.64 30.81
CA PHE A 14 -5.64 18.86 30.02
C PHE A 14 -4.21 19.32 29.88
N VAL A 15 -3.87 19.79 28.68
CA VAL A 15 -2.58 20.39 28.34
C VAL A 15 -2.85 21.60 27.45
N MET A 16 -2.42 22.79 27.87
CA MET A 16 -2.60 24.05 27.12
C MET A 16 -4.05 24.28 26.62
N GLY A 17 -5.05 23.90 27.43
CA GLY A 17 -6.47 24.05 27.08
C GLY A 17 -7.05 22.94 26.18
N ILE A 18 -6.24 21.98 25.74
CA ILE A 18 -6.66 20.82 24.93
C ILE A 18 -6.98 19.65 25.86
N LYS A 19 -8.14 19.01 25.68
CA LYS A 19 -8.53 17.82 26.45
C LYS A 19 -8.00 16.57 25.76
N ILE A 20 -7.12 15.84 26.44
CA ILE A 20 -6.55 14.60 25.93
C ILE A 20 -7.29 13.42 26.57
N GLY A 21 -8.00 12.66 25.74
CA GLY A 21 -8.55 11.36 26.13
C GLY A 21 -7.43 10.35 26.32
N TRP A 22 -7.44 9.65 27.45
CA TRP A 22 -6.35 8.76 27.86
C TRP A 22 -6.86 7.33 28.14
N PRO A 23 -6.17 6.30 27.64
CA PRO A 23 -6.66 4.91 27.75
C PRO A 23 -6.34 4.21 29.06
N TYR A 24 -5.49 4.77 29.93
CA TYR A 24 -5.05 4.13 31.18
C TYR A 24 -5.58 4.84 32.43
N PRO A 25 -5.65 4.17 33.60
CA PRO A 25 -6.18 4.79 34.82
C PRO A 25 -5.37 6.01 35.32
N THR A 26 -4.08 6.08 35.01
CA THR A 26 -3.20 7.16 35.45
C THR A 26 -2.32 7.66 34.31
N VAL A 27 -1.95 8.94 34.39
CA VAL A 27 -1.02 9.60 33.46
C VAL A 27 0.27 9.87 34.23
N MET A 28 1.38 9.31 33.76
CA MET A 28 2.69 9.51 34.38
C MET A 28 3.22 10.92 34.09
N SER A 29 4.05 11.44 34.98
CA SER A 29 4.68 12.78 34.79
C SER A 29 5.44 12.89 33.45
N PRO A 30 6.28 11.91 33.03
CA PRO A 30 6.96 11.98 31.73
C PRO A 30 5.99 12.03 30.54
N GLN A 31 4.88 11.30 30.59
CA GLN A 31 3.86 11.30 29.53
C GLN A 31 3.19 12.68 29.42
N ARG A 32 2.91 13.32 30.56
CA ARG A 32 2.34 14.68 30.60
C ARG A 32 3.34 15.72 30.08
N GLN A 33 4.61 15.59 30.41
CA GLN A 33 5.67 16.47 29.89
C GLN A 33 5.82 16.33 28.37
N MET A 34 5.83 15.09 27.85
CA MET A 34 5.83 14.84 26.40
C MET A 34 4.63 15.51 25.73
N ALA A 35 3.42 15.31 26.27
CA ALA A 35 2.20 15.93 25.75
C ALA A 35 2.29 17.47 25.70
N PHE A 36 2.83 18.09 26.75
CA PHE A 36 3.07 19.53 26.82
C PHE A 36 4.00 20.02 25.71
N HIS A 37 5.17 19.39 25.55
CA HIS A 37 6.12 19.79 24.52
C HIS A 37 5.61 19.54 23.10
N LEU A 38 4.90 18.43 22.86
CA LEU A 38 4.25 18.14 21.58
C LEU A 38 3.23 19.22 21.23
N ILE A 39 2.27 19.51 22.13
CA ILE A 39 1.22 20.49 21.87
C ILE A 39 1.80 21.90 21.69
N LYS A 40 2.82 22.27 22.46
CA LYS A 40 3.52 23.54 22.30
C LYS A 40 4.17 23.67 20.92
N ALA A 41 4.83 22.62 20.45
CA ALA A 41 5.46 22.61 19.13
C ALA A 41 4.42 22.67 18.00
N LEU A 42 3.36 21.87 18.10
CA LEU A 42 2.26 21.85 17.13
C LEU A 42 1.54 23.19 17.01
N ASN A 43 1.20 23.83 18.15
CA ASN A 43 0.55 25.15 18.16
C ASN A 43 1.41 26.27 17.56
N SER A 44 2.73 26.11 17.59
CA SER A 44 3.67 27.10 17.05
C SER A 44 4.23 26.73 15.68
N SER A 45 3.74 25.63 15.07
CA SER A 45 4.24 25.08 13.80
C SER A 45 5.76 24.87 13.82
N LYS A 46 6.31 24.38 14.94
CA LYS A 46 7.74 24.11 15.13
C LYS A 46 8.04 22.63 15.28
N HIS A 47 9.30 22.26 15.06
CA HIS A 47 9.82 20.92 15.33
C HIS A 47 10.14 20.74 16.82
N VAL A 48 10.04 19.50 17.29
CA VAL A 48 10.45 19.11 18.65
C VAL A 48 11.13 17.75 18.59
N VAL A 49 12.25 17.64 19.31
CA VAL A 49 12.95 16.37 19.54
C VAL A 49 12.72 16.01 21.00
N LEU A 50 12.21 14.80 21.23
CA LEU A 50 11.86 14.31 22.56
C LEU A 50 12.60 13.01 22.83
N GLU A 51 13.24 12.94 23.98
CA GLU A 51 13.84 11.72 24.51
C GLU A 51 12.97 11.21 25.65
N SER A 52 12.72 9.90 25.67
CA SER A 52 12.03 9.25 26.80
C SER A 52 12.47 7.79 26.91
N PRO A 53 12.72 7.27 28.13
CA PRO A 53 13.11 5.87 28.34
C PRO A 53 12.09 4.87 27.78
N THR A 54 12.52 3.64 27.52
CA THR A 54 11.61 2.54 27.17
C THR A 54 10.69 2.20 28.35
N GLY A 55 9.49 1.68 28.06
CA GLY A 55 8.52 1.27 29.09
C GLY A 55 7.69 2.41 29.72
N THR A 56 7.92 3.68 29.36
CA THR A 56 7.16 4.83 29.89
C THR A 56 5.84 5.11 29.18
N GLY A 57 5.43 4.29 28.20
CA GLY A 57 4.21 4.51 27.42
C GLY A 57 4.31 5.63 26.38
N LYS A 58 5.50 5.85 25.80
CA LYS A 58 5.77 6.88 24.78
C LYS A 58 4.73 6.94 23.67
N SER A 59 4.45 5.79 23.04
CA SER A 59 3.57 5.71 21.86
C SER A 59 2.15 6.17 22.17
N ALA A 60 1.60 5.79 23.34
CA ALA A 60 0.29 6.26 23.78
C ALA A 60 0.29 7.78 24.04
N ALA A 61 1.36 8.31 24.68
CA ALA A 61 1.51 9.74 24.92
C ALA A 61 1.54 10.54 23.61
N ILE A 62 2.32 10.08 22.62
CA ILE A 62 2.42 10.73 21.31
C ILE A 62 1.09 10.66 20.56
N LEU A 63 0.54 9.45 20.37
CA LEU A 63 -0.71 9.25 19.63
C LEU A 63 -1.86 10.06 20.22
N CYS A 64 -2.08 9.99 21.54
CA CYS A 64 -3.18 10.70 22.18
C CYS A 64 -3.00 12.22 22.09
N SER A 65 -1.77 12.73 22.25
CA SER A 65 -1.51 14.17 22.21
C SER A 65 -1.70 14.75 20.81
N VAL A 66 -1.14 14.10 19.80
CA VAL A 66 -1.22 14.57 18.40
C VAL A 66 -2.65 14.47 17.87
N LEU A 67 -3.37 13.37 18.16
CA LEU A 67 -4.77 13.22 17.76
C LEU A 67 -5.69 14.19 18.50
N ALA A 68 -5.52 14.38 19.81
CA ALA A 68 -6.28 15.39 20.57
C ALA A 68 -6.07 16.79 19.98
N TRP A 69 -4.82 17.15 19.70
CA TRP A 69 -4.48 18.42 19.08
C TRP A 69 -5.12 18.56 17.69
N GLN A 70 -5.04 17.53 16.83
CA GLN A 70 -5.64 17.55 15.49
C GLN A 70 -7.16 17.80 15.57
N ARG A 71 -7.87 17.08 16.45
CA ARG A 71 -9.31 17.26 16.67
C ARG A 71 -9.63 18.67 17.17
N HIS A 72 -8.85 19.19 18.11
CA HIS A 72 -9.00 20.55 18.62
C HIS A 72 -8.76 21.61 17.52
N HIS A 73 -7.70 21.41 16.73
CA HIS A 73 -7.31 22.31 15.64
C HIS A 73 -8.37 22.38 14.55
N TRP A 74 -9.01 21.26 14.18
CA TRP A 74 -10.12 21.24 13.23
C TRP A 74 -11.34 22.01 13.73
N LYS A 75 -11.72 21.84 15.00
CA LYS A 75 -12.84 22.59 15.60
C LYS A 75 -12.58 24.10 15.57
N LYS A 76 -11.35 24.52 15.87
CA LYS A 76 -10.96 25.95 15.88
C LYS A 76 -10.89 26.54 14.48
N SER A 77 -10.51 25.74 13.47
CA SER A 77 -10.27 26.19 12.10
C SER A 77 -11.55 26.36 11.26
N GLY A 78 -12.69 25.81 11.70
CA GLY A 78 -13.96 25.82 10.97
C GLY A 78 -13.95 24.90 9.73
N GLU A 79 -15.12 24.71 9.11
CA GLU A 79 -15.31 23.76 7.98
C GLU A 79 -14.58 24.13 6.68
N LYS A 80 -14.10 25.39 6.55
CA LYS A 80 -13.53 25.92 5.29
C LYS A 80 -12.01 25.70 5.13
N LYS A 81 -11.31 25.16 6.13
CA LYS A 81 -9.86 24.88 6.04
C LYS A 81 -9.58 23.41 5.79
N GLU A 82 -8.55 23.17 5.00
CA GLU A 82 -8.03 21.83 4.75
C GLU A 82 -7.61 21.14 6.05
N LYS A 83 -8.06 19.90 6.22
CA LYS A 83 -7.84 19.12 7.44
C LYS A 83 -6.39 18.64 7.52
N VAL A 84 -5.68 19.08 8.56
CA VAL A 84 -4.32 18.60 8.90
C VAL A 84 -4.24 17.07 8.93
N LYS A 85 -3.31 16.46 8.18
CA LYS A 85 -3.05 15.01 8.18
C LYS A 85 -1.93 14.66 9.18
N ILE A 86 -1.93 13.45 9.73
CA ILE A 86 -0.82 12.92 10.55
C ILE A 86 -0.15 11.79 9.79
N ILE A 87 1.18 11.81 9.68
CA ILE A 87 1.97 10.66 9.22
C ILE A 87 2.80 10.17 10.41
N TYR A 88 2.48 8.99 10.92
CA TYR A 88 3.21 8.34 12.01
C TYR A 88 4.18 7.33 11.44
N CYS A 89 5.47 7.63 11.59
CA CYS A 89 6.54 6.80 11.09
C CYS A 89 7.22 5.99 12.20
N SER A 90 7.56 4.74 11.87
CA SER A 90 8.44 3.91 12.69
C SER A 90 9.54 3.28 11.83
N ARG A 91 10.54 2.65 12.44
CA ARG A 91 11.61 1.96 11.69
C ARG A 91 11.12 0.76 10.89
N THR A 92 10.23 -0.06 11.46
CA THR A 92 9.79 -1.32 10.84
C THR A 92 8.28 -1.44 10.79
N HIS A 93 7.78 -2.21 9.82
CA HIS A 93 6.36 -2.57 9.75
C HIS A 93 5.85 -3.35 10.99
N SER A 94 6.70 -4.13 11.66
CA SER A 94 6.30 -4.81 12.90
C SER A 94 6.03 -3.82 14.03
N GLN A 95 6.82 -2.75 14.13
CA GLN A 95 6.54 -1.66 15.06
C GLN A 95 5.29 -0.88 14.65
N VAL A 96 5.06 -0.68 13.34
CA VAL A 96 3.80 -0.09 12.86
C VAL A 96 2.59 -0.92 13.34
N ALA A 97 2.64 -2.25 13.25
CA ALA A 97 1.57 -3.12 13.78
C ALA A 97 1.38 -2.96 15.31
N GLN A 98 2.46 -2.77 16.07
CA GLN A 98 2.38 -2.44 17.50
C GLN A 98 1.72 -1.06 17.74
N MET A 99 1.99 -0.07 16.89
CA MET A 99 1.35 1.25 16.97
C MET A 99 -0.14 1.18 16.66
N VAL A 100 -0.55 0.38 15.68
CA VAL A 100 -1.97 0.13 15.36
C VAL A 100 -2.67 -0.53 16.56
N THR A 101 -2.01 -1.49 17.20
CA THR A 101 -2.50 -2.11 18.44
C THR A 101 -2.65 -1.08 19.56
N SER A 102 -1.69 -0.17 19.69
CA SER A 102 -1.77 0.94 20.66
C SER A 102 -2.92 1.90 20.32
N LEU A 103 -3.12 2.25 19.04
CA LEU A 103 -4.23 3.09 18.58
C LEU A 103 -5.59 2.47 18.93
N LYS A 104 -5.74 1.14 18.72
CA LYS A 104 -6.95 0.38 19.08
C LYS A 104 -7.30 0.51 20.58
N GLN A 105 -6.30 0.68 21.46
CA GLN A 105 -6.49 0.89 22.90
C GLN A 105 -6.90 2.33 23.26
N THR A 106 -6.60 3.32 22.41
CA THR A 106 -6.95 4.73 22.67
C THR A 106 -8.45 5.01 22.46
N PRO A 107 -8.97 6.16 22.89
CA PRO A 107 -10.36 6.55 22.59
C PRO A 107 -10.54 7.21 21.21
N TYR A 108 -9.51 7.24 20.37
CA TYR A 108 -9.55 7.86 19.04
C TYR A 108 -9.82 6.78 17.98
N ARG A 109 -10.65 7.12 16.99
CA ARG A 109 -11.02 6.32 15.83
C ARG A 109 -10.84 7.13 14.55
N PRO A 110 -9.60 7.55 14.25
CA PRO A 110 -9.35 8.27 13.03
C PRO A 110 -9.56 7.38 11.81
N ARG A 111 -9.91 8.00 10.67
CA ARG A 111 -9.74 7.33 9.38
C ARG A 111 -8.26 7.08 9.22
N MET A 112 -7.85 5.82 9.10
CA MET A 112 -6.43 5.48 9.05
C MET A 112 -6.06 4.66 7.82
N ALA A 113 -4.78 4.67 7.50
CA ALA A 113 -4.20 3.79 6.49
C ALA A 113 -2.81 3.33 6.93
N ILE A 114 -2.38 2.18 6.43
CA ILE A 114 -1.00 1.71 6.58
C ILE A 114 -0.37 1.57 5.21
N LEU A 115 0.77 2.22 5.00
CA LEU A 115 1.57 2.03 3.80
C LEU A 115 2.49 0.83 3.98
N GLY A 116 2.47 -0.07 2.99
CA GLY A 116 3.21 -1.32 2.97
C GLY A 116 3.90 -1.57 1.64
N SER A 117 4.97 -2.37 1.65
CA SER A 117 5.63 -2.79 0.43
C SER A 117 4.75 -3.76 -0.37
N ARG A 118 4.95 -3.84 -1.69
CA ARG A 118 4.29 -4.84 -2.53
C ARG A 118 4.59 -6.26 -2.04
N GLU A 119 5.81 -6.51 -1.57
CA GLU A 119 6.16 -7.79 -0.97
C GLU A 119 5.25 -8.13 0.22
N ARG A 120 4.94 -7.18 1.10
CA ARG A 120 4.09 -7.47 2.26
C ARG A 120 2.60 -7.52 1.95
N LEU A 121 2.13 -6.88 0.87
CA LEU A 121 0.70 -6.77 0.58
C LEU A 121 0.24 -7.64 -0.60
N CYS A 122 1.13 -8.04 -1.52
CA CYS A 122 0.78 -8.79 -2.72
C CYS A 122 0.18 -10.16 -2.38
N ILE A 123 -1.04 -10.40 -2.87
CA ILE A 123 -1.75 -11.66 -2.74
C ILE A 123 -1.68 -12.52 -4.00
N HIS A 124 -1.12 -12.04 -5.10
CA HIS A 124 -1.15 -12.77 -6.37
C HIS A 124 -0.27 -14.03 -6.33
N LYS A 125 -0.83 -15.23 -6.50
CA LYS A 125 -0.11 -16.51 -6.36
C LYS A 125 1.19 -16.58 -7.17
N SER A 126 1.14 -16.29 -8.48
CA SER A 126 2.32 -16.37 -9.35
C SER A 126 3.38 -15.28 -9.12
N ILE A 127 3.07 -14.23 -8.33
CA ILE A 127 4.06 -13.22 -7.92
C ILE A 127 4.57 -13.54 -6.50
N LYS A 128 3.64 -13.87 -5.61
CA LYS A 128 3.91 -14.17 -4.21
C LYS A 128 2.96 -15.28 -3.72
N PRO A 129 3.40 -16.54 -3.70
CA PRO A 129 2.60 -17.62 -3.13
C PRO A 129 2.43 -17.41 -1.63
N ARG A 130 1.20 -17.59 -1.14
CA ARG A 130 0.83 -17.51 0.27
C ARG A 130 0.13 -18.81 0.68
N GLY A 131 0.77 -19.58 1.55
CA GLY A 131 0.22 -20.84 2.07
C GLY A 131 0.56 -22.05 1.20
N GLY A 132 1.40 -22.92 1.73
CA GLY A 132 1.82 -24.21 1.19
C GLY A 132 2.96 -24.73 2.08
N GLY A 133 2.84 -25.97 2.58
CA GLY A 133 3.79 -26.58 3.53
C GLY A 133 5.21 -26.81 2.99
N SER A 134 5.53 -26.31 1.80
CA SER A 134 6.88 -26.11 1.29
C SER A 134 7.08 -24.61 1.10
N GLY A 135 7.93 -24.00 1.93
CA GLY A 135 8.37 -22.61 1.79
C GLY A 135 9.25 -22.39 0.56
N GLU A 136 8.81 -22.85 -0.62
CA GLU A 136 9.41 -22.46 -1.89
C GLU A 136 8.97 -21.03 -2.19
N GLU A 137 9.75 -20.08 -1.70
CA GLU A 137 9.85 -18.78 -2.36
C GLU A 137 10.12 -19.05 -3.84
N VAL A 138 9.29 -18.47 -4.73
CA VAL A 138 9.58 -18.53 -6.17
C VAL A 138 10.87 -17.77 -6.40
N LYS A 139 12.00 -18.49 -6.43
CA LYS A 139 13.33 -17.90 -6.58
C LYS A 139 13.37 -17.10 -7.87
N GLY A 140 13.76 -15.82 -7.76
CA GLY A 140 14.04 -14.96 -8.92
C GLY A 140 12.92 -13.99 -9.34
N ILE A 141 11.74 -14.01 -8.73
CA ILE A 141 10.70 -13.01 -9.06
C ILE A 141 10.90 -11.73 -8.26
N ASN A 142 11.20 -10.63 -8.96
CA ASN A 142 11.12 -9.30 -8.39
C ASN A 142 9.65 -8.85 -8.32
N VAL A 143 9.07 -8.92 -7.12
CA VAL A 143 7.66 -8.58 -6.86
C VAL A 143 7.28 -7.19 -7.35
N ASN A 144 8.19 -6.21 -7.24
CA ASN A 144 7.91 -4.84 -7.68
C ASN A 144 7.81 -4.75 -9.20
N ASN A 145 8.75 -5.36 -9.92
CA ASN A 145 8.79 -5.30 -11.38
C ASN A 145 7.60 -6.06 -11.99
N GLU A 146 7.35 -7.28 -11.52
CA GLU A 146 6.24 -8.11 -12.02
C GLU A 146 4.88 -7.45 -11.74
N CYS A 147 4.68 -6.91 -10.54
CA CYS A 147 3.46 -6.18 -10.21
C CYS A 147 3.27 -4.93 -11.08
N ARG A 148 4.32 -4.12 -11.27
CA ARG A 148 4.25 -2.91 -12.12
C ARG A 148 3.93 -3.25 -13.57
N MET A 149 4.54 -4.31 -14.11
CA MET A 149 4.28 -4.79 -15.46
C MET A 149 2.82 -5.20 -15.62
N ARG A 150 2.30 -6.08 -14.75
CA ARG A 150 0.91 -6.55 -14.84
C ARG A 150 -0.12 -5.45 -14.64
N VAL A 151 0.14 -4.51 -13.73
CA VAL A 151 -0.73 -3.33 -13.55
C VAL A 151 -0.75 -2.48 -14.82
N ARG A 152 0.42 -2.20 -15.42
CA ARG A 152 0.52 -1.46 -16.67
C ARG A 152 -0.25 -2.16 -17.80
N ASN A 153 -0.10 -3.47 -17.93
CA ASN A 153 -0.82 -4.25 -18.93
C ASN A 153 -2.33 -4.21 -18.68
N THR A 154 -2.76 -4.32 -17.42
CA THR A 154 -4.18 -4.20 -17.04
C THR A 154 -4.75 -2.84 -17.45
N GLU A 155 -4.02 -1.75 -17.22
CA GLU A 155 -4.41 -0.40 -17.63
C GLU A 155 -4.45 -0.23 -19.16
N LYS A 156 -3.49 -0.81 -19.88
CA LYS A 156 -3.48 -0.82 -21.35
C LYS A 156 -4.70 -1.55 -21.92
N SER A 157 -4.98 -2.76 -21.44
CA SER A 157 -6.16 -3.54 -21.85
C SER A 157 -7.46 -2.80 -21.54
N ARG A 158 -7.55 -2.18 -20.35
CA ARG A 158 -8.70 -1.36 -19.95
C ARG A 158 -8.90 -0.16 -20.87
N LYS A 159 -7.83 0.55 -21.23
CA LYS A 159 -7.89 1.68 -22.17
C LYS A 159 -8.31 1.22 -23.57
N HIS A 160 -7.77 0.10 -24.06
CA HIS A 160 -8.13 -0.47 -25.35
C HIS A 160 -9.63 -0.83 -25.43
N GLN A 161 -10.17 -1.45 -24.39
CA GLN A 161 -11.61 -1.78 -24.29
C GLN A 161 -12.49 -0.53 -24.29
N LEU A 162 -12.04 0.57 -23.66
CA LEU A 162 -12.76 1.84 -23.67
C LEU A 162 -12.75 2.53 -25.05
N THR A 163 -11.67 2.39 -25.81
CA THR A 163 -11.55 2.99 -27.15
C THR A 163 -12.20 2.15 -28.24
N ASN A 164 -12.27 0.82 -28.05
CA ASN A 164 -12.84 -0.14 -29.00
C ASN A 164 -13.88 -1.05 -28.30
N PRO A 165 -15.12 -0.59 -28.11
CA PRO A 165 -16.15 -1.32 -27.35
C PRO A 165 -16.55 -2.66 -27.97
N THR A 166 -16.34 -2.84 -29.29
CA THR A 166 -16.59 -4.08 -30.02
C THR A 166 -15.47 -5.12 -29.86
N SER A 167 -14.31 -4.72 -29.32
CA SER A 167 -13.18 -5.61 -29.05
C SER A 167 -13.33 -6.29 -27.68
N HIS A 168 -14.16 -7.33 -27.61
CA HIS A 168 -14.21 -8.22 -26.45
C HIS A 168 -13.05 -9.23 -26.48
N GLY A 169 -11.82 -8.73 -26.31
CA GLY A 169 -10.66 -9.59 -26.04
C GLY A 169 -10.63 -9.99 -24.56
N PRO A 170 -10.51 -11.29 -24.21
CA PRO A 170 -10.40 -11.72 -22.82
C PRO A 170 -9.11 -11.18 -22.19
N TYR A 171 -9.16 -10.90 -20.89
CA TYR A 171 -7.92 -10.74 -20.13
C TYR A 171 -7.27 -12.12 -19.99
N GLU A 172 -5.98 -12.25 -20.32
CA GLU A 172 -5.22 -13.46 -20.03
C GLU A 172 -4.59 -13.34 -18.62
N ASP A 173 -5.17 -14.06 -17.66
CA ASP A 173 -4.71 -14.13 -16.28
C ASP A 173 -4.28 -15.56 -15.92
N ASP A 174 -3.24 -15.72 -15.09
CA ASP A 174 -2.75 -17.03 -14.59
C ASP A 174 -3.71 -17.67 -13.50
N ASP A 175 -5.05 -17.45 -13.51
CA ASP A 175 -6.12 -17.84 -12.52
C ASP A 175 -6.29 -17.02 -11.19
N PRO A 176 -7.48 -17.00 -10.49
CA PRO A 176 -8.90 -16.81 -10.92
C PRO A 176 -9.68 -15.74 -10.07
N PRO A 177 -11.00 -15.43 -10.31
CA PRO A 177 -11.94 -16.12 -11.21
C PRO A 177 -12.57 -15.29 -12.34
N ASP A 178 -13.02 -16.05 -13.35
CA ASP A 178 -14.12 -15.70 -14.24
C ASP A 178 -15.42 -15.58 -13.44
N GLY A 179 -15.84 -14.34 -13.25
CA GLY A 179 -17.15 -13.95 -12.76
C GLY A 179 -17.47 -12.60 -13.38
N PRO A 180 -18.71 -12.37 -13.84
CA PRO A 180 -19.02 -11.31 -14.78
C PRO A 180 -18.65 -9.95 -14.16
N GLY A 181 -17.86 -9.17 -14.89
CA GLY A 181 -17.86 -7.72 -14.67
C GLY A 181 -19.31 -7.26 -14.71
N ASP A 182 -19.70 -6.43 -13.73
CA ASP A 182 -21.07 -5.92 -13.58
C ASP A 182 -21.52 -5.24 -14.89
N GLY A 183 -22.07 -6.03 -15.81
CA GLY A 183 -22.79 -5.57 -16.97
C GLY A 183 -24.12 -5.05 -16.48
N ASP A 184 -24.23 -3.72 -16.42
CA ASP A 184 -25.50 -3.05 -16.26
C ASP A 184 -26.45 -3.54 -17.38
N MET A 185 -27.62 -4.02 -16.96
CA MET A 185 -28.50 -4.83 -17.79
C MET A 185 -29.15 -4.02 -18.91
N GLY A 186 -28.68 -4.23 -20.14
CA GLY A 186 -29.47 -4.05 -21.37
C GLY A 186 -30.01 -5.40 -21.82
N GLN A 187 -31.32 -5.60 -21.69
CA GLN A 187 -32.02 -6.82 -22.09
C GLN A 187 -31.89 -7.08 -23.60
N SER A 188 -31.49 -8.29 -23.99
CA SER A 188 -31.87 -8.89 -25.27
C SER A 188 -31.72 -10.40 -25.22
N GLN A 189 -32.61 -11.06 -25.95
CA GLN A 189 -33.15 -12.39 -25.70
C GLN A 189 -32.25 -13.52 -26.20
N GLN A 190 -32.52 -14.70 -25.63
CA GLN A 190 -32.09 -16.01 -26.10
C GLN A 190 -32.27 -16.17 -27.61
N GLN A 191 -31.24 -16.67 -28.30
CA GLN A 191 -31.41 -17.55 -29.44
C GLN A 191 -30.31 -18.61 -29.43
N GLN A 192 -30.74 -19.86 -29.35
CA GLN A 192 -29.93 -21.05 -29.65
C GLN A 192 -29.69 -21.07 -31.16
N GLY A 193 -28.46 -21.38 -31.58
CA GLY A 193 -28.10 -21.50 -32.99
C GLY A 193 -26.72 -22.13 -33.17
N GLU A 194 -26.75 -23.42 -33.47
CA GLU A 194 -25.88 -24.30 -34.26
C GLU A 194 -24.44 -23.91 -34.65
N ASP A 195 -23.61 -24.95 -34.63
CA ASP A 195 -22.23 -25.05 -35.10
C ASP A 195 -22.00 -24.44 -36.50
N GLY A 196 -21.07 -23.50 -36.58
CA GLY A 196 -20.57 -22.95 -37.84
C GLY A 196 -19.09 -22.60 -37.72
N VAL A 197 -18.24 -23.42 -38.34
CA VAL A 197 -16.82 -23.12 -38.58
C VAL A 197 -16.75 -21.88 -39.47
N VAL A 198 -16.18 -20.79 -38.95
CA VAL A 198 -15.83 -19.60 -39.74
C VAL A 198 -14.32 -19.44 -39.68
N GLU A 199 -13.65 -19.87 -40.76
CA GLU A 199 -12.32 -19.40 -41.11
C GLU A 199 -12.44 -17.93 -41.53
N GLY A 200 -11.74 -17.03 -40.84
CA GLY A 200 -11.69 -15.60 -41.17
C GLY A 200 -10.40 -15.00 -40.63
N GLY A 201 -9.57 -14.49 -41.54
CA GLY A 201 -8.19 -14.04 -41.30
C GLY A 201 -8.05 -13.04 -40.16
N GLU A 202 -7.13 -13.35 -39.25
CA GLU A 202 -6.66 -12.43 -38.23
C GLU A 202 -5.72 -11.41 -38.87
N SER A 203 -6.08 -10.13 -38.78
CA SER A 203 -5.18 -9.01 -39.04
C SER A 203 -3.98 -9.08 -38.08
N GLU A 204 -2.75 -9.06 -38.61
CA GLU A 204 -1.49 -9.27 -37.87
C GLU A 204 -1.30 -8.35 -36.65
N GLU A 205 -1.96 -7.19 -36.58
CA GLU A 205 -1.93 -6.29 -35.41
C GLU A 205 -2.60 -6.86 -34.15
N ASN A 206 -3.60 -7.75 -34.28
CA ASN A 206 -4.26 -8.38 -33.13
C ASN A 206 -3.42 -9.51 -32.50
N SER A 207 -2.44 -10.03 -33.22
CA SER A 207 -1.58 -11.13 -32.73
C SER A 207 -0.57 -10.67 -31.67
N PHE A 208 -0.17 -9.39 -31.68
CA PHE A 208 0.82 -8.83 -30.76
C PHE A 208 0.24 -8.43 -29.39
N LEU A 209 -1.08 -8.24 -29.32
CA LEU A 209 -1.82 -7.97 -28.08
C LEU A 209 -2.25 -9.26 -27.36
N SER A 210 -2.17 -10.41 -28.03
CA SER A 210 -2.35 -11.73 -27.41
C SER A 210 -1.10 -12.06 -26.57
N ARG A 211 -1.30 -12.49 -25.31
CA ARG A 211 -0.28 -12.91 -24.30
C ARG A 211 0.37 -11.88 -23.37
N GLN A 212 -0.24 -10.74 -23.05
CA GLN A 212 0.26 -9.89 -21.96
C GLN A 212 -0.37 -10.21 -20.61
N LYS A 213 0.43 -10.68 -19.65
CA LYS A 213 -0.02 -10.99 -18.28
C LYS A 213 -0.64 -9.77 -17.60
N THR A 214 -1.87 -9.90 -17.08
CA THR A 214 -2.55 -8.86 -16.30
C THR A 214 -2.71 -9.23 -14.82
N CYS A 215 -3.32 -8.35 -14.01
CA CYS A 215 -3.56 -8.58 -12.59
C CYS A 215 -5.06 -8.53 -12.27
N PRO A 216 -5.72 -9.67 -11.99
CA PRO A 216 -7.15 -9.70 -11.73
C PRO A 216 -7.52 -8.94 -10.45
N HIS A 217 -6.72 -9.06 -9.39
CA HIS A 217 -6.96 -8.36 -8.12
C HIS A 217 -6.89 -6.83 -8.24
N TYR A 218 -6.05 -6.31 -9.13
CA TYR A 218 -5.97 -4.87 -9.40
C TYR A 218 -7.18 -4.41 -10.22
N ARG A 219 -7.58 -5.19 -11.23
CA ARG A 219 -8.78 -4.95 -12.05
C ARG A 219 -10.04 -4.80 -11.19
N GLN A 220 -10.20 -5.64 -10.16
CA GLN A 220 -11.36 -5.61 -9.26
C GLN A 220 -11.55 -4.27 -8.52
N LEU A 221 -10.52 -3.43 -8.40
CA LEU A 221 -10.60 -2.14 -7.72
C LEU A 221 -11.45 -1.09 -8.44
N SER A 222 -11.73 -1.28 -9.74
CA SER A 222 -12.62 -0.37 -10.48
C SER A 222 -14.11 -0.68 -10.25
N THR A 223 -14.44 -1.78 -9.57
CA THR A 223 -15.85 -2.16 -9.35
C THR A 223 -16.44 -1.37 -8.18
N SER A 224 -17.69 -0.90 -8.35
CA SER A 224 -18.43 -0.21 -7.28
C SER A 224 -18.66 -1.14 -6.08
N ARG A 225 -18.76 -2.45 -6.33
CA ARG A 225 -18.92 -3.46 -5.28
C ARG A 225 -17.71 -3.53 -4.35
N VAL A 226 -16.49 -3.65 -4.90
CA VAL A 226 -15.26 -3.70 -4.08
C VAL A 226 -15.05 -2.38 -3.35
N ALA A 227 -15.30 -1.24 -3.99
CA ALA A 227 -15.23 0.07 -3.34
C ALA A 227 -16.14 0.16 -2.10
N ASN A 228 -17.39 -0.32 -2.22
CA ASN A 228 -18.33 -0.37 -1.10
C ASN A 228 -17.87 -1.33 0.01
N LEU A 229 -17.30 -2.49 -0.34
CA LEU A 229 -16.75 -3.44 0.63
C LEU A 229 -15.57 -2.83 1.39
N VAL A 230 -14.62 -2.21 0.69
CA VAL A 230 -13.45 -1.50 1.28
C VAL A 230 -13.92 -0.41 2.22
N HIS A 231 -14.84 0.46 1.78
CA HIS A 231 -15.38 1.52 2.62
C HIS A 231 -16.03 0.96 3.88
N SER A 232 -16.84 -0.10 3.75
CA SER A 232 -17.52 -0.71 4.89
C SER A 232 -16.60 -1.47 5.86
N ALA A 233 -15.40 -1.84 5.43
CA ALA A 233 -14.44 -2.57 6.24
C ALA A 233 -13.42 -1.66 6.95
N PHE A 234 -12.96 -0.60 6.27
CA PHE A 234 -11.81 0.19 6.72
C PHE A 234 -12.11 1.66 6.99
N VAL A 235 -13.28 2.18 6.58
CA VAL A 235 -13.64 3.59 6.82
C VAL A 235 -14.61 3.66 8.00
N PRO A 236 -14.24 4.32 9.11
CA PRO A 236 -15.15 4.63 10.20
C PRO A 236 -16.42 5.33 9.68
N ASN A 237 -17.60 4.81 10.03
CA ASN A 237 -18.87 5.43 9.66
C ASN A 237 -19.46 6.22 10.84
N ASN A 238 -20.10 7.37 10.58
CA ASN A 238 -20.77 8.17 11.62
C ASN A 238 -22.06 7.52 12.13
N GLY A 239 -22.66 6.65 11.32
CA GLY A 239 -23.78 5.81 11.71
C GLY A 239 -23.26 4.49 12.27
N VAL A 240 -23.48 4.29 13.56
CA VAL A 240 -23.28 2.99 14.22
C VAL A 240 -24.24 2.00 13.58
N ASP A 241 -23.79 1.16 12.66
CA ASP A 241 -24.60 0.01 12.21
C ASP A 241 -24.44 -1.15 13.19
N CYS A 242 -24.52 -0.86 14.49
CA CYS A 242 -24.55 -1.80 15.60
C CYS A 242 -25.26 -1.18 16.81
N CYS A 243 -26.55 -1.48 16.95
CA CYS A 243 -27.36 -1.30 18.16
C CYS A 243 -27.80 0.13 18.54
N SER A 244 -29.11 0.35 18.45
CA SER A 244 -29.81 1.38 19.24
C SER A 244 -29.74 1.16 20.77
N ILE A 245 -29.18 0.04 21.24
CA ILE A 245 -29.05 -0.32 22.67
C ILE A 245 -27.66 -0.90 22.96
N GLY A 246 -26.61 -0.17 22.58
CA GLY A 246 -25.24 -0.57 22.89
C GLY A 246 -24.68 -1.59 21.93
N GLY A 247 -23.79 -1.10 21.09
CA GLY A 247 -22.88 -1.85 20.26
C GLY A 247 -21.70 -0.93 20.10
N LYS A 248 -20.60 -1.20 20.83
CA LYS A 248 -19.34 -0.56 20.47
C LYS A 248 -18.83 -1.35 19.28
N GLU A 249 -18.80 -0.76 18.09
CA GLU A 249 -18.15 -1.41 16.96
C GLU A 249 -16.73 -1.82 17.37
N SER A 250 -16.36 -3.06 17.11
CA SER A 250 -14.95 -3.41 17.12
C SER A 250 -14.32 -2.91 15.83
N LYS A 251 -13.07 -2.48 15.95
CA LYS A 251 -12.23 -2.11 14.82
C LYS A 251 -12.82 -0.99 13.94
N PHE A 252 -13.29 0.10 14.54
CA PHE A 252 -13.49 1.34 13.77
C PHE A 252 -12.19 1.73 13.05
N GLY A 253 -12.13 1.50 11.74
CA GLY A 253 -11.07 1.89 10.80
C GLY A 253 -9.67 1.33 11.04
N ALA A 254 -9.38 0.78 12.22
CA ALA A 254 -8.05 0.33 12.60
C ALA A 254 -7.78 -1.10 12.12
N HIS A 255 -6.89 -1.19 11.15
CA HIS A 255 -6.47 -2.42 10.48
C HIS A 255 -4.95 -2.51 10.48
N ASP A 256 -4.39 -3.72 10.53
CA ASP A 256 -2.98 -3.98 10.22
C ASP A 256 -2.80 -4.52 8.78
N ILE A 257 -1.56 -4.88 8.42
CA ILE A 257 -1.26 -5.44 7.09
C ILE A 257 -1.95 -6.79 6.89
N GLU A 258 -2.01 -7.59 7.94
CA GLU A 258 -2.63 -8.91 7.92
C GLU A 258 -4.15 -8.81 7.69
N ASP A 259 -4.83 -7.87 8.37
CA ASP A 259 -6.25 -7.55 8.13
C ASP A 259 -6.48 -7.19 6.64
N LEU A 260 -5.60 -6.39 6.02
CA LEU A 260 -5.67 -6.00 4.59
C LEU A 260 -5.43 -7.17 3.63
N VAL A 261 -4.46 -8.03 3.94
CA VAL A 261 -4.16 -9.21 3.13
C VAL A 261 -5.34 -10.18 3.14
N GLN A 262 -5.90 -10.44 4.32
CA GLN A 262 -7.06 -11.32 4.47
C GLN A 262 -8.29 -10.76 3.76
N PHE A 263 -8.51 -9.44 3.85
CA PHE A 263 -9.55 -8.77 3.09
C PHE A 263 -9.33 -8.93 1.59
N GLY A 264 -8.11 -8.72 1.08
CA GLY A 264 -7.86 -8.86 -0.35
C GLY A 264 -8.08 -10.28 -0.87
N VAL A 265 -7.87 -11.28 -0.03
CA VAL A 265 -8.17 -12.69 -0.34
C VAL A 265 -9.67 -12.92 -0.45
N ASP A 266 -10.43 -12.46 0.54
CA ASP A 266 -11.89 -12.54 0.52
C ASP A 266 -12.56 -11.33 1.19
N PRO A 267 -13.01 -10.33 0.40
CA PRO A 267 -13.69 -9.15 0.92
C PRO A 267 -15.05 -9.40 1.56
N ASN A 268 -15.66 -10.58 1.36
CA ASN A 268 -16.97 -10.89 1.92
C ASN A 268 -16.89 -11.32 3.39
N ILE A 269 -15.69 -11.67 3.86
CA ILE A 269 -15.43 -12.05 5.25
C ILE A 269 -15.10 -10.78 6.04
N GLN A 270 -15.92 -10.49 7.04
CA GLN A 270 -15.66 -9.45 8.03
C GLN A 270 -15.16 -10.10 9.32
N ARG A 271 -13.94 -9.75 9.74
CA ARG A 271 -13.27 -10.40 10.88
C ARG A 271 -13.21 -9.54 12.12
N GLY A 272 -13.39 -10.20 13.25
CA GLY A 272 -13.21 -9.63 14.57
C GLY A 272 -14.24 -8.58 14.91
N ILE A 273 -15.48 -8.72 14.43
CA ILE A 273 -16.66 -7.92 14.80
C ILE A 273 -16.95 -8.19 16.27
N ALA A 274 -16.78 -7.19 17.13
CA ALA A 274 -17.06 -7.30 18.55
C ALA A 274 -18.34 -6.55 18.88
N LEU A 275 -19.16 -7.22 19.66
CA LEU A 275 -20.46 -6.79 20.12
C LEU A 275 -20.33 -6.51 21.61
N TYR A 276 -20.76 -5.33 22.02
CA TYR A 276 -20.74 -4.88 23.42
C TYR A 276 -22.13 -4.42 23.79
N ARG A 277 -22.54 -4.62 25.03
CA ARG A 277 -23.76 -4.02 25.56
C ARG A 277 -23.48 -2.59 26.03
N LYS A 278 -24.54 -1.79 26.13
CA LYS A 278 -24.47 -0.46 26.75
C LYS A 278 -24.43 -0.62 28.27
N GLU A 279 -25.28 -1.48 28.82
CA GLU A 279 -25.31 -1.87 30.22
C GLU A 279 -25.22 -3.40 30.39
N PRO A 280 -24.70 -3.93 31.52
CA PRO A 280 -24.56 -5.37 31.74
C PRO A 280 -25.88 -6.17 31.60
N THR A 281 -27.02 -5.49 31.75
CA THR A 281 -28.38 -6.06 31.66
C THR A 281 -28.99 -5.98 30.25
N ASP A 282 -28.37 -5.24 29.32
CA ASP A 282 -28.91 -5.05 27.98
C ASP A 282 -28.72 -6.28 27.07
N SER A 283 -29.46 -6.34 25.98
CA SER A 283 -29.24 -7.31 24.93
C SER A 283 -28.16 -6.89 23.94
N LEU A 284 -27.36 -7.83 23.45
CA LEU A 284 -26.48 -7.61 22.29
C LEU A 284 -27.31 -7.56 21.00
N GLY A 285 -27.16 -6.51 20.20
CA GLY A 285 -27.74 -6.39 18.87
C GLY A 285 -26.69 -6.47 17.76
N LEU A 286 -27.11 -6.82 16.55
CA LEU A 286 -26.33 -6.71 15.32
C LEU A 286 -27.18 -5.98 14.28
N SER A 287 -26.95 -4.69 14.05
CA SER A 287 -27.76 -3.92 13.09
C SER A 287 -27.27 -4.15 11.67
N LEU A 288 -27.78 -5.19 11.01
CA LEU A 288 -27.59 -5.34 9.57
C LEU A 288 -28.46 -4.30 8.86
N LYS A 289 -27.83 -3.33 8.19
CA LYS A 289 -28.51 -2.27 7.43
C LYS A 289 -29.63 -2.86 6.57
N LYS A 290 -30.84 -2.29 6.66
CA LYS A 290 -31.96 -2.59 5.76
C LYS A 290 -31.62 -2.11 4.36
N GLY A 291 -30.89 -2.92 3.60
CA GLY A 291 -30.83 -2.78 2.14
C GLY A 291 -32.19 -3.12 1.56
N ALA A 292 -32.75 -2.21 0.77
CA ALA A 292 -33.99 -2.42 0.04
C ALA A 292 -33.90 -3.73 -0.79
N GLY A 293 -34.77 -4.69 -0.50
CA GLY A 293 -34.86 -5.98 -1.20
C GLY A 293 -34.34 -7.19 -0.41
N ASN A 294 -35.29 -7.93 0.17
CA ASN A 294 -35.26 -9.35 0.55
C ASN A 294 -33.94 -10.01 1.06
N ARG A 295 -33.96 -10.44 2.34
CA ARG A 295 -33.25 -11.63 2.91
C ARG A 295 -31.71 -11.72 2.84
N ARG A 296 -30.94 -10.63 2.91
CA ARG A 296 -29.47 -10.74 3.12
C ARG A 296 -29.14 -10.79 4.62
N GLY A 297 -28.75 -11.97 5.10
CA GLY A 297 -28.18 -12.17 6.45
C GLY A 297 -26.66 -12.37 6.38
N CYS A 298 -26.00 -12.48 7.53
CA CYS A 298 -24.61 -12.94 7.61
C CYS A 298 -24.54 -14.32 8.25
N PHE A 299 -23.46 -15.06 7.95
CA PHE A 299 -23.15 -16.36 8.55
C PHE A 299 -21.97 -16.21 9.48
N ILE A 300 -21.99 -16.88 10.63
CA ILE A 300 -20.85 -16.89 11.56
C ILE A 300 -19.80 -17.87 11.04
N ASN A 301 -18.60 -17.37 10.73
CA ASN A 301 -17.46 -18.21 10.32
C ASN A 301 -16.64 -18.69 11.52
N LYS A 302 -16.51 -17.83 12.55
CA LYS A 302 -15.71 -18.12 13.74
C LYS A 302 -16.22 -17.31 14.92
N VAL A 303 -16.30 -17.96 16.08
CA VAL A 303 -16.45 -17.30 17.38
C VAL A 303 -15.07 -17.30 18.05
N LYS A 304 -14.58 -16.14 18.47
CA LYS A 304 -13.23 -16.07 19.07
C LYS A 304 -13.23 -16.76 20.44
N GLU A 305 -12.29 -17.69 20.64
CA GLU A 305 -11.99 -18.29 21.95
C GLU A 305 -11.65 -17.17 22.95
N ASP A 306 -12.03 -17.34 24.22
CA ASP A 306 -12.07 -16.30 25.28
C ASP A 306 -13.26 -15.34 25.25
N THR A 307 -14.12 -15.41 24.24
CA THR A 307 -15.38 -14.67 24.30
C THR A 307 -16.44 -15.47 25.06
N PRO A 308 -17.32 -14.81 25.82
CA PRO A 308 -18.33 -15.50 26.61
C PRO A 308 -19.26 -16.40 25.77
N ALA A 309 -19.50 -16.03 24.50
CA ALA A 309 -20.26 -16.84 23.55
C ALA A 309 -19.60 -18.19 23.22
N ALA A 310 -18.26 -18.25 23.14
CA ALA A 310 -17.52 -19.50 22.96
C ALA A 310 -17.55 -20.38 24.22
N MET A 311 -17.57 -19.77 25.42
CA MET A 311 -17.54 -20.48 26.70
C MET A 311 -18.84 -21.21 27.04
N ASN A 312 -19.99 -20.69 26.58
CA ASN A 312 -21.30 -21.30 26.84
C ASN A 312 -21.93 -21.97 25.60
N GLY A 313 -21.25 -22.01 24.46
CA GLY A 313 -21.72 -22.66 23.22
C GLY A 313 -22.98 -22.03 22.59
N SER A 314 -23.28 -20.78 22.92
CA SER A 314 -24.56 -20.11 22.58
C SER A 314 -24.63 -19.61 21.14
N LEU A 315 -23.47 -19.50 20.49
CA LEU A 315 -23.32 -19.21 19.06
C LEU A 315 -22.43 -20.29 18.45
N GLN A 316 -22.83 -20.82 17.30
CA GLN A 316 -22.10 -21.84 16.55
C GLN A 316 -21.64 -21.31 15.19
N VAL A 317 -20.61 -21.95 14.64
CA VAL A 317 -20.20 -21.73 13.26
C VAL A 317 -21.36 -22.14 12.34
N GLU A 318 -21.56 -21.40 11.25
CA GLU A 318 -22.70 -21.49 10.32
C GLU A 318 -24.03 -20.90 10.79
N ASP A 319 -24.12 -20.37 12.02
CA ASP A 319 -25.33 -19.68 12.47
C ASP A 319 -25.65 -18.50 11.56
N ARG A 320 -26.92 -18.44 11.10
CA ARG A 320 -27.40 -17.39 10.21
C ARG A 320 -28.03 -16.24 11.00
N ILE A 321 -27.39 -15.09 10.94
CA ILE A 321 -27.87 -13.85 11.54
C ILE A 321 -28.61 -13.05 10.47
N VAL A 322 -29.95 -13.04 10.55
CA VAL A 322 -30.82 -12.30 9.62
C VAL A 322 -31.32 -10.99 10.25
N HIS A 323 -31.43 -10.94 11.58
CA HIS A 323 -31.94 -9.78 12.31
C HIS A 323 -31.18 -9.58 13.63
N PRO A 324 -30.94 -8.33 14.08
CA PRO A 324 -30.31 -8.02 15.37
C PRO A 324 -30.91 -8.78 16.56
N ALA A 325 -32.22 -9.01 16.53
CA ALA A 325 -32.96 -9.70 17.59
C ALA A 325 -32.57 -11.18 17.74
N HIS A 326 -32.11 -11.86 16.67
CA HIS A 326 -31.67 -13.26 16.74
C HIS A 326 -30.45 -13.42 17.65
N VAL A 327 -29.53 -12.45 17.60
CA VAL A 327 -28.30 -12.46 18.39
C VAL A 327 -28.61 -12.21 19.86
N SER A 328 -29.55 -11.29 20.13
CA SER A 328 -30.07 -11.04 21.47
C SER A 328 -30.71 -12.28 22.11
N THR A 329 -31.40 -13.12 21.34
CA THR A 329 -32.03 -14.35 21.87
C THR A 329 -31.02 -15.46 22.13
N MET A 330 -29.98 -15.57 21.30
CA MET A 330 -28.96 -16.61 21.42
C MET A 330 -27.97 -16.37 22.58
N ILE A 331 -27.80 -15.12 23.02
CA ILE A 331 -26.75 -14.72 23.99
C ILE A 331 -27.34 -14.47 25.41
N LYS A 332 -28.64 -14.73 25.65
CA LYS A 332 -29.26 -14.49 26.97
C LYS A 332 -28.51 -15.24 28.09
N GLY A 333 -28.01 -14.50 29.08
CA GLY A 333 -27.33 -15.04 30.28
C GLY A 333 -25.81 -14.83 30.34
N LEU A 334 -25.19 -14.27 29.30
CA LEU A 334 -23.75 -13.96 29.30
C LEU A 334 -23.48 -12.65 30.04
N THR A 335 -22.51 -12.59 30.96
CA THR A 335 -22.26 -11.40 31.83
C THR A 335 -20.98 -10.63 31.50
N LYS A 336 -20.16 -11.13 30.57
CA LYS A 336 -18.92 -10.50 30.13
C LYS A 336 -19.08 -10.00 28.69
N ASP A 337 -18.44 -8.88 28.38
CA ASP A 337 -18.34 -8.29 27.03
C ASP A 337 -16.85 -8.08 26.71
N PRO A 338 -16.44 -8.02 25.43
CA PRO A 338 -17.27 -8.18 24.23
C PRO A 338 -17.38 -9.62 23.70
N VAL A 339 -18.37 -9.86 22.84
CA VAL A 339 -18.45 -11.06 21.99
C VAL A 339 -17.84 -10.75 20.62
N VAL A 340 -16.79 -11.46 20.22
CA VAL A 340 -16.04 -11.23 18.97
C VAL A 340 -16.31 -12.35 17.95
N LEU A 341 -16.75 -11.97 16.76
CA LEU A 341 -17.20 -12.85 15.67
C LEU A 341 -16.48 -12.53 14.36
N ASP A 342 -16.19 -13.56 13.57
CA ASP A 342 -15.94 -13.44 12.14
C ASP A 342 -17.22 -13.83 11.41
N VAL A 343 -17.66 -13.03 10.43
CA VAL A 343 -18.90 -13.28 9.68
C VAL A 343 -18.69 -13.16 8.18
N THR A 344 -19.46 -13.91 7.38
CA THR A 344 -19.54 -13.73 5.92
C THR A 344 -20.82 -13.01 5.54
N ARG A 345 -20.74 -11.99 4.68
CA ARG A 345 -21.93 -11.33 4.12
C ARG A 345 -22.61 -12.23 3.08
N GLY A 346 -23.89 -12.55 3.28
CA GLY A 346 -24.64 -13.48 2.43
C GLY A 346 -25.23 -12.86 1.16
N GLY A 347 -24.85 -13.42 0.00
CA GLY A 347 -25.65 -13.50 -1.24
C GLY A 347 -25.92 -14.97 -1.56
N SER A 348 -26.99 -15.29 -2.30
CA SER A 348 -27.55 -16.64 -2.53
C SER A 348 -26.60 -17.68 -3.19
N GLY A 349 -25.33 -17.35 -3.44
CA GLY A 349 -24.31 -18.26 -3.98
C GLY A 349 -22.96 -18.24 -3.25
N SER A 350 -22.84 -17.57 -2.09
CA SER A 350 -21.52 -17.30 -1.48
C SER A 350 -20.92 -18.46 -0.67
N LEU A 351 -21.71 -19.48 -0.27
CA LEU A 351 -21.15 -20.67 0.37
C LEU A 351 -20.74 -21.76 -0.65
N SER A 352 -21.28 -21.70 -1.87
CA SER A 352 -21.09 -22.72 -2.91
C SER A 352 -20.09 -22.35 -4.00
N SER A 353 -19.54 -21.13 -4.01
CA SER A 353 -18.50 -20.71 -4.98
C SER A 353 -17.08 -20.81 -4.41
N ARG A 354 -16.80 -21.80 -3.57
CA ARG A 354 -15.42 -22.27 -3.37
C ARG A 354 -15.04 -23.12 -4.59
N GLY A 355 -14.83 -22.46 -5.73
CA GLY A 355 -14.36 -23.12 -6.95
C GLY A 355 -12.97 -23.72 -6.74
N GLY A 356 -12.81 -24.97 -7.17
CA GLY A 356 -11.58 -25.71 -7.53
C GLY A 356 -10.36 -25.62 -6.62
N ASP A 357 -9.81 -24.41 -6.44
CA ASP A 357 -8.48 -24.15 -5.88
C ASP A 357 -8.50 -23.33 -4.57
N GLY A 358 -9.69 -23.13 -3.99
CA GLY A 358 -9.91 -22.86 -2.55
C GLY A 358 -9.36 -21.55 -1.93
N ASN A 359 -8.68 -20.67 -2.68
CA ASN A 359 -7.88 -19.59 -2.07
C ASN A 359 -8.33 -18.14 -2.30
N TYR A 360 -9.26 -17.81 -3.22
CA TYR A 360 -9.75 -16.42 -3.41
C TYR A 360 -11.25 -16.37 -3.65
N SER A 361 -11.91 -15.28 -3.25
CA SER A 361 -13.30 -15.03 -3.63
C SER A 361 -13.41 -14.27 -4.95
N SER A 362 -14.61 -14.26 -5.55
CA SER A 362 -14.88 -13.55 -6.80
C SER A 362 -14.68 -12.04 -6.76
N HIS A 363 -14.54 -11.47 -5.55
CA HIS A 363 -14.33 -10.05 -5.33
C HIS A 363 -12.92 -9.76 -4.82
N ALA A 364 -12.00 -10.75 -4.82
CA ALA A 364 -10.64 -10.61 -4.33
C ALA A 364 -9.94 -9.39 -4.96
N ALA A 365 -9.44 -8.50 -4.10
CA ALA A 365 -9.00 -7.17 -4.50
C ALA A 365 -7.59 -6.88 -3.99
N CYS A 366 -6.80 -6.12 -4.73
CA CYS A 366 -5.38 -5.91 -4.44
C CYS A 366 -5.17 -5.08 -3.16
N PRO A 367 -4.62 -5.66 -2.06
CA PRO A 367 -4.41 -4.93 -0.81
C PRO A 367 -3.48 -3.74 -0.96
N TYR A 368 -2.43 -3.87 -1.78
CA TYR A 368 -1.43 -2.82 -1.99
C TYR A 368 -2.08 -1.52 -2.47
N TYR A 369 -2.90 -1.58 -3.51
CA TYR A 369 -3.57 -0.38 -4.02
C TYR A 369 -4.76 0.06 -3.15
N ILE A 370 -5.41 -0.85 -2.42
CA ILE A 370 -6.39 -0.47 -1.38
C ILE A 370 -5.74 0.46 -0.34
N THR A 371 -4.53 0.13 0.15
CA THR A 371 -3.85 1.00 1.12
C THR A 371 -3.56 2.40 0.59
N GLN A 372 -3.20 2.51 -0.69
CA GLN A 372 -2.97 3.80 -1.33
C GLN A 372 -4.26 4.62 -1.44
N LEU A 373 -5.37 3.97 -1.78
CA LEU A 373 -6.68 4.63 -1.81
C LEU A 373 -7.09 5.11 -0.41
N LEU A 374 -6.94 4.27 0.61
CA LEU A 374 -7.24 4.65 2.00
C LEU A 374 -6.36 5.80 2.50
N ALA A 375 -5.09 5.86 2.09
CA ALA A 375 -4.14 6.90 2.51
C ALA A 375 -4.47 8.30 1.99
N LYS A 376 -5.20 8.41 0.87
CA LYS A 376 -5.64 9.70 0.32
C LYS A 376 -6.55 10.44 1.31
N ASP A 377 -7.55 9.73 1.83
CA ASP A 377 -8.56 10.29 2.74
C ASP A 377 -8.26 10.05 4.24
N ALA A 378 -7.14 9.40 4.57
CA ALA A 378 -6.76 9.12 5.94
C ALA A 378 -6.46 10.39 6.75
N GLU A 379 -6.92 10.40 8.00
CA GLU A 379 -6.58 11.39 9.02
C GLU A 379 -5.22 11.08 9.67
N ILE A 380 -4.88 9.78 9.75
CA ILE A 380 -3.58 9.28 10.18
C ILE A 380 -3.06 8.17 9.25
N VAL A 381 -1.83 8.30 8.77
CA VAL A 381 -1.15 7.29 7.95
C VAL A 381 0.01 6.72 8.74
N PHE A 382 0.07 5.40 8.87
CA PHE A 382 1.24 4.73 9.41
C PHE A 382 2.14 4.25 8.27
N ALA A 383 3.44 4.52 8.37
CA ALA A 383 4.40 4.08 7.37
C ALA A 383 5.77 3.85 8.00
N PRO A 384 6.65 3.03 7.41
CA PRO A 384 8.06 3.11 7.75
C PRO A 384 8.63 4.50 7.38
N TYR A 385 9.59 5.04 8.15
CA TYR A 385 10.08 6.40 7.89
C TYR A 385 10.74 6.57 6.50
N ASN A 386 11.22 5.50 5.85
CA ASN A 386 11.81 5.61 4.51
C ASN A 386 10.77 6.05 3.46
N TYR A 387 9.47 5.80 3.68
CA TYR A 387 8.42 6.29 2.78
C TYR A 387 8.30 7.82 2.78
N VAL A 388 8.76 8.48 3.86
CA VAL A 388 8.75 9.94 4.00
C VAL A 388 10.10 10.54 3.67
N LEU A 389 11.18 9.87 4.06
CA LEU A 389 12.56 10.37 3.93
C LEU A 389 13.17 10.11 2.55
N ASP A 390 12.80 9.03 1.87
CA ASP A 390 13.25 8.73 0.51
C ASP A 390 12.37 9.50 -0.51
N PRO A 391 12.95 10.44 -1.30
CA PRO A 391 12.18 11.22 -2.26
C PRO A 391 11.50 10.38 -3.34
N GLY A 392 12.15 9.32 -3.82
CA GLY A 392 11.62 8.47 -4.89
C GLY A 392 10.45 7.61 -4.41
N ILE A 393 10.53 7.07 -3.18
CA ILE A 393 9.40 6.37 -2.57
C ILE A 393 8.26 7.35 -2.29
N ARG A 394 8.58 8.54 -1.77
CA ARG A 394 7.57 9.56 -1.44
C ARG A 394 6.76 9.99 -2.66
N GLU A 395 7.43 10.25 -3.77
CA GLU A 395 6.80 10.59 -5.05
C GLU A 395 5.96 9.42 -5.59
N ALA A 396 6.53 8.21 -5.61
CA ALA A 396 5.84 7.02 -6.12
C ALA A 396 4.59 6.64 -5.31
N MET A 397 4.54 7.01 -4.02
CA MET A 397 3.40 6.77 -3.13
C MET A 397 2.45 7.97 -3.04
N GLY A 398 2.74 9.08 -3.71
CA GLY A 398 1.92 10.30 -3.69
C GLY A 398 1.79 10.92 -2.29
N ILE A 399 2.85 10.86 -1.48
CA ILE A 399 2.83 11.38 -0.11
C ILE A 399 3.16 12.88 -0.12
N GLU A 400 2.16 13.69 0.17
CA GLU A 400 2.29 15.14 0.33
C GLU A 400 2.58 15.50 1.79
N LEU A 401 3.55 16.40 2.00
CA LEU A 401 3.93 16.87 3.34
C LEU A 401 3.34 18.25 3.70
N ALA A 402 2.66 18.90 2.76
CA ALA A 402 1.93 20.12 3.03
C ALA A 402 0.84 19.86 4.06
N ASN A 403 0.64 20.82 4.98
CA ASN A 403 -0.41 20.75 6.00
C ASN A 403 -0.44 19.41 6.80
N THR A 404 0.74 18.85 7.07
CA THR A 404 0.89 17.51 7.66
C THR A 404 1.78 17.54 8.89
N VAL A 405 1.39 16.80 9.93
CA VAL A 405 2.23 16.50 11.10
C VAL A 405 2.97 15.19 10.87
N VAL A 406 4.29 15.24 10.81
CA VAL A 406 5.13 14.04 10.71
C VAL A 406 5.68 13.68 12.08
N VAL A 407 5.45 12.44 12.51
CA VAL A 407 6.00 11.87 13.74
C VAL A 407 7.02 10.81 13.35
N LEU A 408 8.28 10.95 13.81
CA LEU A 408 9.31 9.93 13.64
C LEU A 408 9.55 9.23 14.98
N ASP A 409 9.05 8.00 15.13
CA ASP A 409 9.28 7.17 16.31
C ASP A 409 10.54 6.30 16.14
N GLU A 410 11.30 6.09 17.22
CA GLU A 410 12.59 5.37 17.20
C GLU A 410 13.56 5.94 16.13
N ALA A 411 13.71 7.27 16.14
CA ALA A 411 14.41 8.04 15.11
C ALA A 411 15.96 8.01 15.19
N HIS A 412 16.56 7.07 15.91
CA HIS A 412 18.03 6.99 16.06
C HIS A 412 18.75 6.58 14.76
N ASN A 413 18.03 6.00 13.78
CA ASN A 413 18.58 5.60 12.49
C ASN A 413 18.24 6.54 11.32
N VAL A 414 17.71 7.74 11.59
CA VAL A 414 17.30 8.67 10.53
C VAL A 414 18.48 9.07 9.64
N GLU A 415 19.66 9.32 10.20
CA GLU A 415 20.87 9.63 9.43
C GLU A 415 21.20 8.55 8.42
N THR A 416 21.24 7.30 8.86
CA THR A 416 21.64 6.17 8.02
C THR A 416 20.66 6.00 6.87
N VAL A 417 19.38 6.21 7.13
CA VAL A 417 18.32 6.04 6.13
C VAL A 417 18.33 7.16 5.10
N LEU A 418 18.62 8.39 5.52
CA LEU A 418 18.83 9.50 4.60
C LEU A 418 20.07 9.27 3.72
N ARG A 419 21.16 8.77 4.32
CA ARG A 419 22.38 8.43 3.59
C ARG A 419 22.13 7.31 2.57
N ASP A 420 21.41 6.28 2.96
CA ASP A 420 21.06 5.15 2.08
C ASP A 420 20.12 5.60 0.95
N ALA A 421 19.12 6.46 1.23
CA ALA A 421 18.23 7.00 0.21
C ALA A 421 18.94 7.92 -0.79
N GLY A 422 20.02 8.58 -0.36
CA GLY A 422 20.85 9.43 -1.22
C GLY A 422 22.04 8.72 -1.88
N SER A 423 22.25 7.43 -1.62
CA SER A 423 23.40 6.68 -2.13
C SER A 423 22.98 5.49 -3.00
N GLY A 424 23.76 5.20 -4.04
CA GLY A 424 23.62 4.01 -4.88
C GLY A 424 24.87 3.15 -4.76
N ARG A 425 24.70 1.82 -4.77
CA ARG A 425 25.80 0.87 -4.85
C ARG A 425 25.70 0.13 -6.17
N PHE A 426 26.79 0.14 -6.94
CA PHE A 426 26.86 -0.51 -8.24
C PHE A 426 28.05 -1.47 -8.22
N GLY A 427 27.78 -2.78 -8.24
CA GLY A 427 28.78 -3.81 -8.42
C GLY A 427 28.93 -4.22 -9.88
N GLU A 428 29.82 -5.17 -10.15
CA GLU A 428 30.06 -5.67 -11.51
C GLU A 428 28.78 -6.23 -12.15
N ILE A 429 27.95 -6.91 -11.37
CA ILE A 429 26.70 -7.53 -11.85
C ILE A 429 25.70 -6.46 -12.26
N GLU A 430 25.43 -5.47 -11.40
CA GLU A 430 24.47 -4.40 -11.70
C GLU A 430 24.89 -3.57 -12.91
N LEU A 431 26.21 -3.36 -13.09
CA LEU A 431 26.74 -2.65 -14.25
C LEU A 431 26.63 -3.50 -15.53
N CYS A 432 26.81 -4.81 -15.46
CA CYS A 432 26.59 -5.70 -16.61
C CYS A 432 25.11 -5.75 -17.00
N ASP A 433 24.19 -5.81 -16.04
CA ASP A 433 22.75 -5.73 -16.30
C ASP A 433 22.39 -4.40 -16.97
N LEU A 434 23.00 -3.29 -16.53
CA LEU A 434 22.83 -1.99 -17.15
C LEU A 434 23.33 -1.96 -18.61
N ILE A 435 24.47 -2.59 -18.91
CA ILE A 435 24.98 -2.74 -20.29
C ILE A 435 23.96 -3.49 -21.16
N VAL A 436 23.42 -4.61 -20.66
CA VAL A 436 22.42 -5.39 -21.40
C VAL A 436 21.15 -4.57 -21.62
N MET A 437 20.65 -3.86 -20.61
CA MET A 437 19.47 -3.00 -20.74
C MET A 437 19.68 -1.88 -21.77
N LEU A 438 20.83 -1.19 -21.73
CA LEU A 438 21.14 -0.11 -22.66
C LEU A 438 21.31 -0.62 -24.09
N ASN A 439 21.94 -1.79 -24.27
CA ASN A 439 22.04 -2.44 -25.58
C ASN A 439 20.66 -2.83 -26.13
N ASN A 440 19.81 -3.43 -25.30
CA ASN A 440 18.44 -3.77 -25.72
C ASN A 440 17.63 -2.53 -26.07
N TYR A 441 17.76 -1.44 -25.30
CA TYR A 441 17.10 -0.17 -25.62
C TYR A 441 17.58 0.39 -26.97
N ALA A 442 18.90 0.41 -27.20
CA ALA A 442 19.47 0.88 -28.47
C ALA A 442 19.04 0.02 -29.68
N ILE A 443 18.80 -1.27 -29.48
CA ILE A 443 18.29 -2.17 -30.54
C ILE A 443 16.81 -1.92 -30.82
N ILE A 444 15.97 -1.87 -29.77
CA ILE A 444 14.51 -1.69 -29.90
C ILE A 444 14.20 -0.36 -30.59
N GLU A 445 14.88 0.73 -30.21
CA GLU A 445 14.66 2.06 -30.80
C GLU A 445 15.10 2.13 -32.27
N LYS A 446 16.20 1.46 -32.64
CA LYS A 446 16.61 1.35 -34.05
C LYS A 446 15.58 0.59 -34.88
N SER A 447 14.97 -0.46 -34.32
CA SER A 447 13.90 -1.20 -35.00
C SER A 447 12.59 -0.41 -35.11
N THR A 448 12.23 0.41 -34.12
CA THR A 448 11.05 1.28 -34.20
C THR A 448 11.26 2.49 -35.12
N ALA A 449 12.47 3.07 -35.16
CA ALA A 449 12.82 4.12 -36.12
C ALA A 449 12.72 3.60 -37.58
N ASN A 450 13.26 2.41 -37.86
CA ASN A 450 13.17 1.79 -39.18
C ASN A 450 11.73 1.43 -39.61
N MET A 451 10.79 1.25 -38.67
CA MET A 451 9.37 1.02 -38.99
C MET A 451 8.60 2.32 -39.23
N LEU A 452 8.92 3.39 -38.51
CA LEU A 452 8.25 4.70 -38.67
C LEU A 452 8.66 5.43 -39.95
N GLU A 453 9.82 5.14 -40.52
CA GLU A 453 10.24 5.66 -41.84
C GLU A 453 9.35 5.19 -43.01
N LEU A 454 8.48 4.21 -42.80
CA LEU A 454 7.54 3.70 -43.82
C LEU A 454 6.15 4.37 -43.78
N GLU A 455 5.84 5.16 -42.75
CA GLU A 455 4.54 5.85 -42.62
C GLU A 455 4.72 7.34 -42.31
N ASP A 456 4.64 8.14 -43.38
CA ASP A 456 4.47 9.61 -43.44
C ASP A 456 5.30 10.52 -42.52
N GLY A 457 6.02 11.44 -43.17
CA GLY A 457 7.01 12.30 -42.55
C GLY A 457 6.49 13.31 -41.52
N ASN A 458 7.43 13.63 -40.62
CA ASN A 458 7.64 14.94 -40.01
C ASN A 458 7.12 15.21 -38.58
N VAL A 459 7.17 14.22 -37.68
CA VAL A 459 7.24 14.51 -36.22
C VAL A 459 8.09 13.44 -35.50
N GLY A 460 9.31 13.76 -35.05
CA GLY A 460 9.98 13.03 -33.96
C GLY A 460 11.43 12.56 -34.13
N GLU A 461 12.05 12.64 -35.31
CA GLU A 461 13.39 12.07 -35.57
C GLU A 461 14.53 12.66 -34.71
N SER A 462 14.42 13.92 -34.28
CA SER A 462 15.48 14.58 -33.49
C SER A 462 15.54 14.07 -32.05
N GLU A 463 14.43 14.00 -31.32
CA GLU A 463 14.45 13.60 -29.90
C GLU A 463 14.84 12.12 -29.71
N THR A 464 14.40 11.24 -30.62
CA THR A 464 14.68 9.80 -30.55
C THR A 464 16.14 9.46 -30.89
N ALA A 465 16.72 10.13 -31.90
CA ALA A 465 18.14 10.01 -32.23
C ALA A 465 19.03 10.45 -31.05
N HIS A 466 18.66 11.53 -30.36
CA HIS A 466 19.39 12.02 -29.19
C HIS A 466 19.30 11.10 -27.98
N LEU A 467 18.16 10.46 -27.72
CA LEU A 467 18.03 9.46 -26.66
C LEU A 467 18.94 8.24 -26.92
N CYS A 468 19.09 7.84 -28.18
CA CYS A 468 20.01 6.78 -28.57
C CYS A 468 21.49 7.17 -28.36
N GLU A 469 21.87 8.41 -28.69
CA GLU A 469 23.20 8.94 -28.43
C GLU A 469 23.52 9.02 -26.93
N VAL A 470 22.55 9.45 -26.11
CA VAL A 470 22.68 9.46 -24.65
C VAL A 470 22.83 8.04 -24.11
N ALA A 471 21.98 7.11 -24.55
CA ALA A 471 22.07 5.70 -24.13
C ALA A 471 23.42 5.07 -24.52
N HIS A 472 23.93 5.35 -25.72
CA HIS A 472 25.23 4.87 -26.17
C HIS A 472 26.39 5.50 -25.37
N THR A 473 26.30 6.79 -25.06
CA THR A 473 27.30 7.47 -24.22
C THR A 473 27.33 6.88 -22.81
N LEU A 474 26.16 6.60 -22.23
CA LEU A 474 26.03 5.91 -20.94
C LEU A 474 26.57 4.48 -21.01
N LEU A 475 26.33 3.76 -22.10
CA LEU A 475 26.84 2.40 -22.31
C LEU A 475 28.37 2.38 -22.27
N LEU A 476 29.03 3.22 -23.07
CA LEU A 476 30.49 3.33 -23.11
C LEU A 476 31.08 3.76 -21.75
N PHE A 477 30.36 4.61 -21.03
CA PHE A 477 30.75 5.05 -19.69
C PHE A 477 30.73 3.88 -18.70
N VAL A 478 29.64 3.10 -18.69
CA VAL A 478 29.47 1.92 -17.81
C VAL A 478 30.49 0.84 -18.15
N GLU A 479 30.72 0.54 -19.43
CA GLU A 479 31.74 -0.43 -19.88
C GLU A 479 33.14 -0.07 -19.38
N LYS A 480 33.52 1.21 -19.43
CA LYS A 480 34.81 1.67 -18.89
C LYS A 480 34.92 1.47 -17.37
N ILE A 481 33.83 1.69 -16.62
CA ILE A 481 33.81 1.43 -15.17
C ILE A 481 33.98 -0.08 -14.90
N VAL A 482 33.26 -0.94 -15.63
CA VAL A 482 33.37 -2.40 -15.49
C VAL A 482 34.78 -2.89 -15.80
N ASN A 483 35.39 -2.39 -16.88
CA ASN A 483 36.77 -2.75 -17.23
C ASN A 483 37.76 -2.31 -16.14
N LYS A 484 37.61 -1.10 -15.61
CA LYS A 484 38.45 -0.63 -14.50
C LYS A 484 38.30 -1.48 -13.25
N LEU A 485 37.07 -1.88 -12.91
CA LEU A 485 36.78 -2.78 -11.80
C LEU A 485 37.46 -4.15 -11.97
N ARG A 486 37.42 -4.71 -13.19
CA ARG A 486 38.09 -5.98 -13.50
C ARG A 486 39.61 -5.87 -13.40
N ASP A 487 40.18 -4.77 -13.90
CA ASP A 487 41.61 -4.50 -13.80
C ASP A 487 42.06 -4.34 -12.34
N ASP A 488 41.29 -3.62 -11.54
CA ASP A 488 41.56 -3.44 -10.10
C ASP A 488 41.44 -4.75 -9.33
N LYS A 489 40.44 -5.58 -9.64
CA LYS A 489 40.30 -6.93 -9.06
C LYS A 489 41.52 -7.78 -9.39
N LYS A 490 41.93 -7.84 -10.67
CA LYS A 490 43.11 -8.60 -11.11
C LYS A 490 44.39 -8.08 -10.43
N TYR A 491 44.52 -6.77 -10.30
CA TYR A 491 45.65 -6.15 -9.60
C TYR A 491 45.68 -6.51 -8.12
N PHE A 492 44.52 -6.51 -7.44
CA PHE A 492 44.40 -6.92 -6.04
C PHE A 492 44.73 -8.40 -5.83
N GLU A 493 44.22 -9.28 -6.69
CA GLU A 493 44.51 -10.71 -6.66
C GLU A 493 46.02 -10.98 -6.83
N THR A 494 46.70 -10.16 -7.65
CA THR A 494 48.15 -10.25 -7.85
C THR A 494 48.96 -9.57 -6.74
N ASN A 495 48.36 -8.59 -6.04
CA ASN A 495 49.02 -7.80 -5.00
C ASN A 495 48.16 -7.71 -3.72
N PRO A 496 47.95 -8.83 -3.00
CA PRO A 496 47.07 -8.84 -1.84
C PRO A 496 47.63 -8.01 -0.69
N GLY A 497 46.73 -7.46 0.13
CA GLY A 497 47.06 -6.75 1.36
C GLY A 497 47.01 -5.21 1.27
N LYS A 498 47.36 -4.56 2.38
CA LYS A 498 47.09 -3.11 2.59
C LYS A 498 47.72 -2.19 1.53
N LYS A 499 48.91 -2.53 1.02
CA LYS A 499 49.61 -1.71 0.02
C LYS A 499 48.94 -1.78 -1.36
N GLY A 500 48.53 -2.98 -1.79
CA GLY A 500 47.79 -3.15 -3.04
C GLY A 500 46.42 -2.47 -3.01
N ALA A 501 45.68 -2.63 -1.90
CA ALA A 501 44.41 -1.93 -1.69
C ALA A 501 44.56 -0.40 -1.72
N ALA A 502 45.58 0.15 -1.04
CA ALA A 502 45.82 1.60 -1.03
C ALA A 502 46.12 2.16 -2.43
N GLN A 503 46.88 1.41 -3.25
CA GLN A 503 47.19 1.81 -4.62
C GLN A 503 45.95 1.77 -5.52
N ILE A 504 45.10 0.76 -5.38
CA ILE A 504 43.82 0.68 -6.08
C ILE A 504 42.95 1.90 -5.75
N LEU A 505 42.81 2.24 -4.46
CA LEU A 505 42.02 3.39 -4.02
C LEU A 505 42.55 4.72 -4.58
N LEU A 506 43.87 4.91 -4.64
CA LEU A 506 44.49 6.09 -5.26
C LEU A 506 44.18 6.16 -6.76
N ASN A 507 44.35 5.05 -7.48
CA ASN A 507 44.06 4.97 -8.90
C ASN A 507 42.57 5.20 -9.19
N ALA A 508 41.70 4.64 -8.35
CA ALA A 508 40.25 4.76 -8.45
C ALA A 508 39.77 6.21 -8.28
N LYS A 509 40.36 6.99 -7.36
CA LYS A 509 40.10 8.43 -7.19
C LYS A 509 40.48 9.26 -8.42
N SER A 510 41.63 8.97 -9.02
CA SER A 510 42.06 9.65 -10.24
C SER A 510 41.14 9.33 -11.43
N PHE A 511 40.76 8.06 -11.55
CA PHE A 511 39.85 7.57 -12.58
C PHE A 511 38.45 8.20 -12.46
N THR A 512 37.87 8.31 -11.26
CA THR A 512 36.55 8.93 -11.10
C THR A 512 36.55 10.41 -11.43
N SER A 513 37.57 11.16 -10.99
CA SER A 513 37.67 12.58 -11.32
C SER A 513 37.68 12.79 -12.84
N GLN A 514 38.47 12.00 -13.57
CA GLN A 514 38.55 12.05 -15.03
C GLN A 514 37.24 11.62 -15.70
N MET A 515 36.62 10.54 -15.24
CA MET A 515 35.39 10.00 -15.80
C MET A 515 34.19 10.94 -15.59
N THR A 516 34.05 11.52 -14.40
CA THR A 516 33.02 12.52 -14.10
C THR A 516 33.17 13.75 -15.00
N GLN A 517 34.40 14.24 -15.21
CA GLN A 517 34.65 15.36 -16.12
C GLN A 517 34.24 15.04 -17.57
N ASN A 518 34.65 13.88 -18.08
CA ASN A 518 34.36 13.44 -19.45
C ASN A 518 32.87 13.21 -19.72
N LEU A 519 32.13 12.65 -18.75
CA LEU A 519 30.69 12.44 -18.86
C LEU A 519 29.96 13.79 -18.82
N THR A 520 30.34 14.66 -17.88
CA THR A 520 29.74 15.99 -17.73
C THR A 520 29.96 16.85 -18.98
N SER A 521 31.14 16.78 -19.60
CA SER A 521 31.42 17.54 -20.83
C SER A 521 30.59 17.05 -22.01
N HIS A 522 30.45 15.73 -22.20
CA HIS A 522 29.62 15.16 -23.27
C HIS A 522 28.13 15.48 -23.07
N LEU A 523 27.60 15.31 -21.86
CA LEU A 523 26.19 15.62 -21.57
C LEU A 523 25.89 17.12 -21.75
N ARG A 524 26.82 18.02 -21.41
CA ARG A 524 26.66 19.47 -21.67
C ARG A 524 26.71 19.80 -23.16
N ALA A 525 27.57 19.13 -23.94
CA ALA A 525 27.60 19.30 -25.39
C ALA A 525 26.27 18.90 -26.03
N LEU A 526 25.65 17.83 -25.54
CA LEU A 526 24.31 17.38 -25.95
C LEU A 526 23.17 18.30 -25.47
N GLN A 527 23.37 19.11 -24.42
CA GLN A 527 22.40 20.12 -23.99
C GLN A 527 22.47 21.42 -24.81
N GLY A 528 23.67 21.78 -25.28
CA GLY A 528 23.91 23.01 -26.06
C GLY A 528 23.23 23.05 -27.42
N THR A 529 22.63 21.94 -27.87
CA THR A 529 21.89 21.82 -29.14
C THR A 529 20.42 22.28 -29.04
N GLY A 530 19.95 22.74 -27.88
CA GLY A 530 18.64 23.42 -27.72
C GLY A 530 17.41 22.51 -27.55
N ALA A 531 17.60 21.20 -27.37
CA ALA A 531 16.51 20.20 -27.39
C ALA A 531 15.87 19.87 -26.02
N TRP A 532 16.21 20.57 -24.94
CA TRP A 532 15.75 20.20 -23.58
C TRP A 532 14.76 21.21 -23.00
N ALA A 533 13.53 20.78 -22.71
CA ALA A 533 12.52 21.59 -22.02
C ALA A 533 12.84 21.82 -20.52
N ARG A 534 13.78 21.05 -19.95
CA ARG A 534 14.33 21.25 -18.60
C ARG A 534 15.84 20.99 -18.60
N PRO A 535 16.67 21.88 -18.04
CA PRO A 535 18.10 21.61 -17.88
C PRO A 535 18.29 20.36 -16.99
N LEU A 536 19.11 19.37 -17.42
CA LEU A 536 19.60 18.40 -16.43
C LEU A 536 20.41 19.19 -15.42
N ASP A 537 20.11 18.99 -14.13
CA ASP A 537 20.93 19.47 -13.05
C ASP A 537 22.18 18.58 -12.93
N VAL A 538 23.15 18.79 -13.82
CA VAL A 538 24.43 18.05 -13.86
C VAL A 538 25.39 18.51 -12.73
N ALA A 539 24.93 19.34 -11.80
CA ALA A 539 25.80 20.06 -10.85
C ALA A 539 26.37 19.18 -9.72
N HIS A 540 25.85 17.97 -9.48
CA HIS A 540 26.20 17.18 -8.28
C HIS A 540 26.40 15.68 -8.50
N PHE A 541 27.02 15.26 -9.62
CA PHE A 541 27.47 13.87 -9.77
C PHE A 541 28.86 13.67 -9.15
N SER A 542 28.94 13.03 -7.99
CA SER A 542 30.19 12.63 -7.34
C SER A 542 30.25 11.11 -7.22
N ILE A 543 31.29 10.49 -7.78
CA ILE A 543 31.53 9.05 -7.64
C ILE A 543 32.64 8.86 -6.62
N SER A 544 32.30 8.28 -5.48
CA SER A 544 33.24 7.88 -4.44
C SER A 544 33.40 6.36 -4.43
N TRP A 545 34.65 5.90 -4.29
CA TRP A 545 34.98 4.51 -4.02
C TRP A 545 35.13 4.33 -2.52
N ASP A 546 34.28 3.48 -1.92
CA ASP A 546 34.39 3.05 -0.52
C ASP A 546 35.26 1.78 -0.41
#